data_AF-O55065-F1
#
_entry.id   AF-O55065-F1
#
_cell.length_a   1.000
_cell.length_b   1.000
_cell.length_c   1.000
_cell.angle_alpha   90.00
_cell.angle_beta   90.00
_cell.angle_gamma   90.00
#
_symmetry.space_group_name_H-M   'P 1'
#
loop_
_entity.id
_entity.type
_entity.pdbx_description
1 polymer ?
#
loop_
_entity_poly.entity_id
_entity_poly.type
_entity_poly.pdbx_seq_one_letter_code
_entity_poly.pdbx_strand_id
1 'polypeptide(L)' 'NLKLQEEGENSNAGSPTEDPSQKLTVSHIEGYECQPIFLNVLEAIEPGVVCAGHDNNQPDSFAALLSSLNELG' A
#
# COMPACT_ATOMS: atom_id res chain seq x y z
N ASN A 1 -40.83 -30.80 3.19
CA ASN A 1 -40.70 -31.06 1.73
C ASN A 1 -40.93 -29.75 0.99
N LEU A 2 -40.01 -29.20 0.19
CA LEU A 2 -38.57 -29.46 0.04
C LEU A 2 -37.88 -28.13 -0.44
N LYS A 3 -36.56 -28.10 -0.62
CA LYS A 3 -35.74 -26.90 -0.90
C LYS A 3 -35.60 -26.56 -2.41
N LEU A 4 -34.97 -25.41 -2.69
CA LEU A 4 -34.15 -24.92 -3.86
C LEU A 4 -34.59 -23.46 -4.20
N GLN A 5 -33.76 -22.41 -4.41
CA GLN A 5 -32.37 -22.21 -4.91
C GLN A 5 -32.26 -22.23 -6.46
N GLU A 6 -31.60 -21.29 -7.17
CA GLU A 6 -30.85 -20.08 -6.74
C GLU A 6 -31.70 -18.77 -6.76
N GLU A 7 -31.57 -17.69 -7.57
CA GLU A 7 -30.73 -17.24 -8.72
C GLU A 7 -31.03 -15.71 -8.95
N GLY A 8 -30.28 -14.77 -9.56
CA GLY A 8 -28.98 -14.68 -10.28
C GLY A 8 -28.52 -13.20 -10.43
N GLU A 9 -27.75 -12.81 -11.46
CA GLU A 9 -27.07 -11.49 -11.60
C GLU A 9 -27.92 -10.18 -11.72
N ASN A 10 -27.34 -9.07 -11.25
CA ASN A 10 -27.48 -7.75 -11.88
C ASN A 10 -26.14 -6.97 -11.93
N SER A 11 -25.30 -7.31 -12.91
CA SER A 11 -24.33 -6.47 -13.62
C SER A 11 -23.78 -5.20 -12.94
N ASN A 12 -22.53 -5.26 -12.44
CA ASN A 12 -21.69 -4.09 -12.22
C ASN A 12 -20.59 -4.02 -13.29
N ALA A 13 -20.77 -3.19 -14.32
CA ALA A 13 -19.82 -3.04 -15.42
C ALA A 13 -19.02 -1.73 -15.27
N GLY A 14 -17.70 -1.81 -15.13
CA GLY A 14 -16.84 -0.63 -14.97
C GLY A 14 -15.36 -0.89 -15.27
N SER A 15 -14.84 -0.17 -16.28
CA SER A 15 -13.42 0.20 -16.51
C SER A 15 -12.33 -0.88 -16.60
N PRO A 16 -11.76 -1.15 -17.78
CA PRO A 16 -10.58 -2.01 -17.95
C PRO A 16 -9.25 -1.26 -17.82
N THR A 17 -8.88 -0.85 -16.60
CA THR A 17 -7.52 -0.39 -16.24
C THR A 17 -7.18 -0.71 -14.78
N GLU A 18 -7.47 -1.95 -14.36
CA GLU A 18 -6.84 -2.51 -13.15
C GLU A 18 -5.40 -2.90 -13.49
N ASP A 19 -4.48 -1.96 -13.28
CA ASP A 19 -3.06 -2.26 -13.16
C ASP A 19 -2.91 -3.35 -12.08
N PRO A 20 -2.11 -4.42 -12.28
CA PRO A 20 -2.00 -5.53 -11.34
C PRO A 20 -1.23 -5.10 -10.08
N SER A 21 -1.90 -4.28 -9.26
CA SER A 21 -1.52 -3.92 -7.91
C SER A 21 -1.16 -5.19 -7.17
N GLN A 22 0.13 -5.36 -6.90
CA GLN A 22 0.69 -6.62 -6.43
C GLN A 22 0.20 -6.85 -5.01
N LYS A 23 -0.98 -7.45 -4.91
CA LYS A 23 -1.68 -7.68 -3.66
C LYS A 23 -0.89 -8.73 -2.90
N LEU A 24 0.07 -8.26 -2.10
CA LEU A 24 0.97 -9.05 -1.29
C LEU A 24 0.13 -9.99 -0.40
N THR A 25 -0.09 -11.20 -0.89
CA THR A 25 -0.70 -12.28 -0.15
C THR A 25 0.30 -12.71 0.89
N VAL A 26 0.20 -12.12 2.07
CA VAL A 26 0.89 -12.62 3.26
C VAL A 26 0.41 -14.05 3.45
N SER A 27 1.25 -15.02 3.08
CA SER A 27 1.00 -16.43 3.34
C SER A 27 0.77 -16.59 4.83
N HIS A 28 -0.28 -17.31 5.23
CA HIS A 28 -0.52 -17.65 6.62
C HIS A 28 0.56 -18.63 7.07
N ILE A 29 1.62 -18.11 7.71
CA ILE A 29 2.70 -18.93 8.29
C ILE A 29 2.32 -19.21 9.75
N GLU A 30 2.11 -20.48 10.06
CA GLU A 30 1.78 -20.94 11.40
C GLU A 30 2.84 -20.44 12.41
N GLY A 31 2.38 -19.76 13.46
CA GLY A 31 3.23 -19.12 14.47
C GLY A 31 3.56 -17.63 14.23
N TYR A 32 3.26 -17.05 13.07
CA TYR A 32 3.49 -15.62 12.77
C TYR A 32 2.27 -14.71 13.04
N GLU A 33 1.14 -15.29 13.46
CA GLU A 33 -0.10 -14.58 13.75
C GLU A 33 0.03 -13.56 14.89
N CYS A 34 0.21 -12.27 14.53
CA CYS A 34 0.06 -11.08 15.37
C CYS A 34 0.63 -11.17 16.81
N GLN A 35 1.76 -11.86 16.99
CA GLN A 35 2.38 -12.00 18.31
C GLN A 35 2.93 -10.65 18.81
N PRO A 36 2.79 -10.31 20.11
CA PRO A 36 3.30 -9.04 20.65
C PRO A 36 4.79 -8.79 20.40
N ILE A 37 5.60 -9.86 20.34
CA ILE A 37 7.03 -9.74 20.00
C ILE A 37 7.27 -9.17 18.61
N PHE A 38 6.40 -9.44 17.62
CA PHE A 38 6.54 -8.87 16.28
C PHE A 38 6.14 -7.40 16.24
N LEU A 39 5.22 -6.94 17.09
CA LEU A 39 4.91 -5.52 17.24
C LEU A 39 6.13 -4.76 17.80
N ASN A 40 6.75 -5.29 18.86
CA ASN A 40 7.98 -4.73 19.42
C ASN A 40 9.14 -4.72 18.39
N VAL A 41 9.22 -5.73 17.52
CA VAL A 41 10.21 -5.76 16.43
C VAL A 41 9.90 -4.70 15.37
N LEU A 42 8.64 -4.54 14.96
CA LEU A 42 8.23 -3.51 13.98
C LEU A 42 8.51 -2.10 14.51
N GLU A 43 8.18 -1.82 15.78
CA GLU A 43 8.50 -0.56 16.47
C GLU A 43 10.02 -0.33 16.51
N ALA A 44 10.82 -1.35 16.85
CA ALA A 44 12.27 -1.25 16.96
C ALA A 44 13.02 -1.15 15.61
N ILE A 45 12.35 -1.39 14.47
CA ILE A 45 12.93 -1.26 13.12
C ILE A 45 12.26 -0.16 12.29
N GLU A 46 11.33 0.62 12.85
CA GLU A 46 10.67 1.71 12.13
C GLU A 46 11.71 2.76 11.70
N PRO A 47 11.84 3.07 10.39
CA PRO A 47 12.82 4.03 9.92
C PRO A 47 12.41 5.46 10.35
N GLY A 48 13.39 6.24 10.81
CA GLY A 48 13.17 7.63 11.15
C GLY A 48 12.76 8.48 9.94
N VAL A 49 11.92 9.49 10.17
CA VAL A 49 11.46 10.42 9.12
C VAL A 49 12.63 11.22 8.56
N VAL A 50 12.77 11.20 7.23
CA VAL A 50 13.73 11.96 6.43
C VAL A 50 13.07 13.13 5.70
N CYS A 51 13.86 14.10 5.25
CA CYS A 51 13.39 15.28 4.50
C CYS A 51 14.08 15.38 3.13
N ALA A 52 13.30 15.68 2.09
CA ALA A 52 13.70 15.71 0.68
C ALA A 52 14.67 16.87 0.27
N GLY A 53 15.32 17.55 1.23
CA GLY A 53 16.31 18.60 0.94
C GLY A 53 15.84 19.90 0.27
N HIS A 54 14.54 20.03 -0.08
CA HIS A 54 14.01 21.12 -0.93
C HIS A 54 14.38 22.55 -0.50
N ASP A 55 15.03 23.32 -1.39
CA ASP A 55 15.30 24.75 -1.17
C ASP A 55 14.04 25.60 -1.42
N ASN A 56 13.38 25.95 -0.33
CA ASN A 56 12.17 26.78 -0.32
C ASN A 56 12.43 28.27 -0.70
N ASN A 57 13.67 28.65 -1.01
CA ASN A 57 14.02 29.98 -1.53
C ASN A 57 14.01 30.05 -3.07
N GLN A 58 13.91 28.90 -3.77
CA GLN A 58 13.73 28.85 -5.22
C GLN A 58 12.24 28.76 -5.60
N PRO A 59 11.84 29.22 -6.81
CA PRO A 59 10.50 29.00 -7.31
C PRO A 59 10.27 27.51 -7.62
N ASP A 60 9.15 26.96 -7.13
CA ASP A 60 8.74 25.59 -7.42
C ASP A 60 8.61 25.36 -8.93
N SER A 61 9.40 24.42 -9.44
CA SER A 61 9.38 23.99 -10.83
C SER A 61 9.29 22.47 -10.89
N PHE A 62 8.70 21.93 -11.96
CA PHE A 62 8.60 20.48 -12.16
C PHE A 62 9.96 19.78 -12.04
N ALA A 63 11.04 20.39 -12.55
CA ALA A 63 12.38 19.82 -12.44
C ALA A 63 12.87 19.79 -10.97
N ALA A 64 12.77 20.90 -10.23
CA ALA A 64 13.22 20.97 -8.84
C ALA A 64 12.43 20.02 -7.92
N LEU A 65 11.10 19.99 -8.06
CA LEU A 65 10.23 19.11 -7.28
C LEU A 65 10.50 17.62 -7.59
N LEU A 66 10.70 17.26 -8.86
CA LEU A 66 11.04 15.87 -9.23
C LEU A 66 12.45 15.48 -8.78
N SER A 67 13.44 16.37 -8.79
CA SER A 67 14.75 16.11 -8.17
C SER A 67 14.62 15.85 -6.68
N SER A 68 13.98 16.76 -5.94
CA SER A 68 13.73 16.64 -4.49
C SER A 68 13.01 15.32 -4.13
N LEU A 69 11.97 14.95 -4.87
CA LEU A 69 11.26 13.67 -4.66
C LEU A 69 12.11 12.43 -4.98
N ASN A 70 13.04 12.50 -5.93
CA ASN A 70 13.98 11.41 -6.24
C ASN A 70 15.17 11.35 -5.25
N GLU A 71 15.42 12.41 -4.49
CA GLU A 71 16.46 12.52 -3.46
C GLU A 71 15.95 12.17 -2.05
N LEU A 72 14.64 11.89 -1.91
CA LEU A 72 14.03 11.34 -0.70
C LEU A 72 14.22 9.82 -0.62
N GLY A 73 15.07 9.34 0.30
CA GLY A 73 15.38 7.92 0.50
C GLY A 73 15.43 7.50 1.97
#